data_AF-M3E4A1-F1
#
_entry.id   AF-M3E4A1-F1
#
_cell.length_a   1.000
_cell.length_b   1.000
_cell.length_c   1.000
_cell.angle_alpha   90.00
_cell.angle_beta   90.00
_cell.angle_gamma   90.00
#
_symmetry.space_group_name_H-M   'P 1'
#
loop_
_entity.id
_entity.type
_entity.pdbx_description
1 polymer ?
#
loop_
_entity_poly.entity_id
_entity_poly.type
_entity_poly.pdbx_seq_one_letter_code
_entity_poly.pdbx_strand_id
1 'polypeptide(L)'
;MSGAIFRDPWGIPHLRADDARELARLQGLVTARDRGWQIEVERHRAQGTSASFLGAGALSWDVLVRHARVADTARRCLTRLEEDDPETADWLQAYVTGVNQGLDGHDAPEFTRAGIRPGRWEPWTPLAVWLSAHLLFAGFPAKLWRDHAAACLGADAVGLFATDGPGTSGSNGWLVAGERTVTGQAILAGDPHRFIEDPGVYQQIRLSCPEFDVVGLAVPGVPGIAHFGHTGTVAWAITNAMADYQDLYRERLRRTGAGIEALGPDGVWRRAARHTETVEVAGEEPVEVEVVETGRGPVVVGGPEGLDGTVPEPGEPPLAVALRYPPRVTGDLGFGALLPLLRARRVADVDRAADLWAEPVNVVLAADTEGGTLHRVAGRVPVRSAAHRVRLVPAWEPGHAWHGWHETPRAGLDDGVAVMANQRGPAAPLGVEFAPPHRADRIAALLARRHRWSAADMAAIHTDTHLASAAPLLDHLAALDTPGAPGLTGPAAALRERLLAWDRHMDAGSADAAAFAALRGAVVRRLAAEPAL
;
A
#
# COMPACT_ATOMS: atom_id res chain seq x y z
N MET A 1 29.78 2.01 24.17
CA MET A 1 29.89 0.81 23.34
C MET A 1 29.69 1.17 21.87
N SER A 2 30.71 0.94 21.04
CA SER A 2 30.50 0.71 19.61
C SER A 2 29.46 -0.40 19.42
N GLY A 3 28.52 -0.24 18.47
CA GLY A 3 27.31 -1.06 18.44
C GLY A 3 27.52 -2.57 18.24
N ALA A 4 26.50 -3.35 18.61
CA ALA A 4 26.49 -4.81 18.62
C ALA A 4 25.33 -5.39 17.81
N ILE A 5 25.58 -6.52 17.14
CA ILE A 5 24.59 -7.27 16.36
C ILE A 5 24.54 -8.69 16.94
N PHE A 6 23.36 -9.09 17.42
CA PHE A 6 23.07 -10.46 17.84
C PHE A 6 22.00 -11.05 16.91
N ARG A 7 22.09 -12.33 16.57
CA ARG A 7 21.00 -13.05 15.90
C ARG A 7 20.51 -14.16 16.81
N ASP A 8 19.19 -14.28 16.92
CA ASP A 8 18.59 -15.39 17.66
C ASP A 8 18.54 -16.68 16.81
N PRO A 9 18.04 -17.82 17.36
CA PRO A 9 18.00 -19.09 16.63
C PRO A 9 17.16 -19.08 15.34
N TRP A 10 16.29 -18.09 15.14
CA TRP A 10 15.50 -17.91 13.92
C TRP A 10 16.17 -16.97 12.92
N GLY A 11 17.38 -16.50 13.23
CA GLY A 11 18.14 -15.56 12.42
C GLY A 11 17.69 -14.10 12.55
N ILE A 12 16.74 -13.81 13.45
CA ILE A 12 16.22 -12.45 13.64
C ILE A 12 17.31 -11.57 14.25
N PRO A 13 17.63 -10.42 13.63
CA PRO A 13 18.64 -9.50 14.17
C PRO A 13 18.13 -8.71 15.38
N HIS A 14 18.96 -8.63 16.41
CA HIS A 14 18.83 -7.77 17.58
C HIS A 14 20.01 -6.81 17.61
N LEU A 15 19.73 -5.54 17.37
CA LEU A 15 20.73 -4.49 17.24
C LEU A 15 20.78 -3.66 18.50
N ARG A 16 22.00 -3.34 18.95
CA ARG A 16 22.22 -2.46 20.08
C ARG A 16 23.28 -1.40 19.78
N ALA A 17 23.03 -0.15 20.15
CA ALA A 17 24.01 0.93 20.06
C ALA A 17 23.89 1.90 21.24
N ASP A 18 24.87 2.80 21.37
CA ASP A 18 24.88 3.85 22.39
C ASP A 18 23.87 4.98 22.11
N ASP A 19 23.47 5.16 20.86
CA ASP A 19 22.53 6.21 20.44
C ASP A 19 21.68 5.76 19.23
N ALA A 20 20.62 6.52 18.95
CA ALA A 20 19.71 6.22 17.85
C ALA A 20 20.37 6.30 16.45
N ARG A 21 21.39 7.15 16.25
CA ARG A 21 22.05 7.36 14.96
C ARG A 21 22.92 6.16 14.58
N GLU A 22 23.75 5.70 15.49
CA GLU A 22 24.57 4.50 15.32
C GLU A 22 23.67 3.26 15.17
N LEU A 23 22.55 3.21 15.91
CA LEU A 23 21.57 2.13 15.77
C LEU A 23 20.94 2.11 14.36
N ALA A 24 20.61 3.27 13.79
CA ALA A 24 20.11 3.38 12.42
C ALA A 24 21.13 2.88 11.40
N ARG A 25 22.40 3.25 11.58
CA ARG A 25 23.50 2.75 10.75
C ARG A 25 23.62 1.22 10.84
N LEU A 26 23.55 0.65 12.04
CA LEU A 26 23.53 -0.81 12.19
C LEU A 26 22.31 -1.45 11.53
N GLN A 27 21.14 -0.82 11.60
CA GLN A 27 19.94 -1.29 10.93
C GLN A 27 20.17 -1.35 9.42
N GLY A 28 20.65 -0.27 8.81
CA GLY A 28 20.97 -0.24 7.38
C GLY A 28 21.99 -1.30 6.97
N LEU A 29 23.04 -1.48 7.77
CA LEU A 29 24.08 -2.51 7.56
C LEU A 29 23.50 -3.93 7.55
N VAL A 30 22.65 -4.24 8.52
CA VAL A 30 22.03 -5.57 8.62
C VAL A 30 20.97 -5.79 7.53
N THR A 31 20.17 -4.76 7.22
CA THR A 31 19.24 -4.83 6.09
C THR A 31 19.99 -5.14 4.79
N ALA A 32 21.09 -4.46 4.51
CA ALA A 32 21.88 -4.70 3.30
C ALA A 32 22.49 -6.11 3.25
N ARG A 33 22.98 -6.64 4.38
CA ARG A 33 23.53 -8.00 4.46
C ARG A 33 22.47 -9.08 4.26
N ASP A 34 21.26 -8.85 4.75
CA ASP A 34 20.19 -9.87 4.72
C ASP A 34 19.34 -9.78 3.45
N ARG A 35 19.21 -8.58 2.89
CA ARG A 35 18.25 -8.22 1.84
C ARG A 35 18.92 -7.49 0.67
N GLY A 36 20.24 -7.61 0.50
CA GLY A 36 21.03 -6.82 -0.44
C GLY A 36 20.46 -6.81 -1.87
N TRP A 37 20.10 -7.99 -2.40
CA TRP A 37 19.44 -8.09 -3.70
C TRP A 37 18.07 -7.41 -3.72
N GLN A 38 17.21 -7.70 -2.74
CA GLN A 38 15.86 -7.14 -2.65
C GLN A 38 15.90 -5.62 -2.63
N ILE A 39 16.69 -5.02 -1.73
CA ILE A 39 16.74 -3.57 -1.59
C ILE A 39 17.37 -2.91 -2.82
N GLU A 40 18.30 -3.58 -3.49
CA GLU A 40 18.87 -3.06 -4.74
C GLU A 40 17.83 -3.06 -5.88
N VAL A 41 17.06 -4.13 -6.02
CA VAL A 41 15.93 -4.17 -6.96
C VAL A 41 14.94 -3.05 -6.64
N GLU A 42 14.60 -2.84 -5.37
CA GLU A 42 13.70 -1.75 -4.97
C GLU A 42 14.28 -0.37 -5.25
N ARG A 43 15.60 -0.16 -5.07
CA ARG A 43 16.26 1.10 -5.48
C ARG A 43 16.09 1.34 -6.98
N HIS A 44 16.35 0.32 -7.81
CA HIS A 44 16.19 0.42 -9.26
C HIS A 44 14.74 0.63 -9.68
N ARG A 45 13.79 -0.07 -9.05
CA ARG A 45 12.35 0.10 -9.25
C ARG A 45 11.86 1.48 -8.85
N ALA A 46 12.42 2.10 -7.81
CA ALA A 46 12.07 3.46 -7.40
C ALA A 46 12.66 4.53 -8.33
N GLN A 47 13.75 4.21 -9.03
CA GLN A 47 14.45 5.09 -9.97
C GLN A 47 14.03 4.89 -11.43
N GLY A 48 13.27 3.82 -11.73
CA GLY A 48 12.89 3.47 -13.09
C GLY A 48 14.07 2.98 -13.94
N THR A 49 14.88 2.09 -13.38
CA THR A 49 16.06 1.52 -14.04
C THR A 49 16.16 0.00 -13.90
N SER A 50 15.09 -0.66 -13.45
CA SER A 50 15.06 -2.11 -13.24
C SER A 50 15.05 -2.91 -14.55
N ALA A 51 14.53 -2.35 -15.65
CA ALA A 51 14.54 -2.94 -16.98
C ALA A 51 15.96 -3.14 -17.54
N SER A 52 16.93 -2.35 -17.07
CA SER A 52 18.33 -2.44 -17.52
C SER A 52 18.99 -3.80 -17.24
N PHE A 53 18.46 -4.57 -16.28
CA PHE A 53 18.94 -5.92 -15.97
C PHE A 53 17.82 -6.97 -15.85
N LEU A 54 16.55 -6.56 -15.68
CA LEU A 54 15.38 -7.47 -15.69
C LEU A 54 14.74 -7.61 -17.08
N GLY A 55 15.09 -6.74 -18.03
CA GLY A 55 14.56 -6.75 -19.40
C GLY A 55 13.17 -6.12 -19.54
N ALA A 56 12.57 -6.32 -20.72
CA ALA A 56 11.33 -5.66 -21.14
C ALA A 56 10.13 -5.85 -20.20
N GLY A 57 10.09 -6.97 -19.44
CA GLY A 57 9.04 -7.21 -18.45
C GLY A 57 8.97 -6.16 -17.34
N ALA A 58 10.06 -5.43 -17.08
CA ALA A 58 10.12 -4.35 -16.09
C ALA A 58 9.97 -2.94 -16.68
N LEU A 59 9.98 -2.80 -18.01
CA LEU A 59 9.97 -1.49 -18.69
C LEU A 59 8.72 -0.66 -18.35
N SER A 60 7.54 -1.28 -18.33
CA SER A 60 6.29 -0.56 -18.04
C SER A 60 6.28 0.07 -16.65
N TRP A 61 6.86 -0.61 -15.67
CA TRP A 61 7.05 -0.07 -14.32
C TRP A 61 8.05 1.08 -14.32
N ASP A 62 9.19 0.91 -14.99
CA ASP A 62 10.24 1.93 -15.05
C ASP A 62 9.75 3.24 -15.69
N VAL A 63 8.99 3.12 -16.78
CA VAL A 63 8.33 4.27 -17.43
C VAL A 63 7.34 4.93 -16.47
N LEU A 64 6.49 4.14 -15.79
CA LEU A 64 5.49 4.66 -14.87
C LEU A 64 6.12 5.47 -13.72
N VAL A 65 7.18 4.96 -13.07
CA VAL A 65 7.78 5.65 -11.92
C VAL A 65 8.52 6.92 -12.31
N ARG A 66 9.08 6.97 -13.54
CA ARG A 66 9.68 8.19 -14.12
C ARG A 66 8.63 9.22 -14.46
N HIS A 67 7.55 8.80 -15.13
CA HIS A 67 6.38 9.64 -15.37
C HIS A 67 5.79 10.18 -14.08
N ALA A 68 5.59 9.34 -13.06
CA ALA A 68 5.10 9.74 -11.73
C ALA A 68 6.12 10.56 -10.90
N ARG A 69 7.33 10.75 -11.43
CA ARG A 69 8.43 11.51 -10.83
C ARG A 69 8.78 11.06 -9.41
N VAL A 70 8.79 9.74 -9.15
CA VAL A 70 8.99 9.16 -7.81
C VAL A 70 10.30 9.63 -7.16
N ALA A 71 11.43 9.48 -7.85
CA ALA A 71 12.74 9.89 -7.33
C ALA A 71 12.84 11.41 -7.08
N ASP A 72 12.19 12.22 -7.91
CA ASP A 72 12.13 13.67 -7.71
C ASP A 72 11.26 14.05 -6.50
N THR A 73 10.09 13.41 -6.33
CA THR A 73 9.26 13.58 -5.13
C THR A 73 10.03 13.20 -3.87
N ALA A 74 10.77 12.08 -3.88
CA ALA A 74 11.59 11.65 -2.75
C ALA A 74 12.66 12.66 -2.37
N ARG A 75 13.36 13.24 -3.36
CA ARG A 75 14.33 14.33 -3.13
C ARG A 75 13.69 15.56 -2.50
N ARG A 76 12.54 15.99 -3.02
CA ARG A 76 11.79 17.12 -2.44
C ARG A 76 11.35 16.84 -1.00
N CYS A 77 10.93 15.61 -0.72
CA CYS A 77 10.55 15.19 0.63
C CYS A 77 11.73 15.17 1.59
N LEU A 78 12.91 14.74 1.14
CA LEU A 78 14.12 14.80 1.94
C LEU A 78 14.51 16.26 2.24
N THR A 79 14.54 17.13 1.23
CA THR A 79 14.89 18.55 1.44
C THR A 79 13.96 19.20 2.46
N ARG A 80 12.66 18.94 2.38
CA ARG A 80 11.71 19.44 3.38
C ARG A 80 11.97 18.85 4.76
N LEU A 81 12.26 17.55 4.85
CA LEU A 81 12.58 16.91 6.13
C LEU A 81 13.86 17.50 6.75
N GLU A 82 14.89 17.78 5.96
CA GLU A 82 16.12 18.45 6.42
C GLU A 82 15.85 19.86 6.96
N GLU A 83 14.86 20.57 6.41
CA GLU A 83 14.45 21.90 6.88
C GLU A 83 13.57 21.84 8.14
N ASP A 84 12.57 20.96 8.16
CA ASP A 84 11.54 20.89 9.21
C ASP A 84 11.97 20.03 10.42
N ASP A 85 12.75 18.97 10.20
CA ASP A 85 13.22 18.00 11.22
C ASP A 85 14.63 17.43 10.90
N PRO A 86 15.69 18.23 11.16
CA PRO A 86 17.07 17.82 10.89
C PRO A 86 17.50 16.57 11.66
N GLU A 87 16.93 16.28 12.83
CA GLU A 87 17.28 15.10 13.62
C GLU A 87 16.87 13.82 12.90
N THR A 88 15.63 13.76 12.42
CA THR A 88 15.14 12.60 11.67
C THR A 88 15.86 12.46 10.33
N ALA A 89 16.19 13.57 9.66
CA ALA A 89 16.99 13.54 8.43
C ALA A 89 18.40 12.95 8.66
N ASP A 90 19.10 13.39 9.71
CA ASP A 90 20.42 12.87 10.10
C ASP A 90 20.38 11.38 10.46
N TRP A 91 19.33 10.97 11.19
CA TRP A 91 19.07 9.58 11.56
C TRP A 91 18.85 8.69 10.32
N LEU A 92 18.07 9.18 9.34
CA LEU A 92 17.84 8.51 8.07
C LEU A 92 19.13 8.40 7.24
N GLN A 93 19.96 9.44 7.20
CA GLN A 93 21.25 9.41 6.51
C GLN A 93 22.22 8.40 7.14
N ALA A 94 22.18 8.23 8.47
CA ALA A 94 22.95 7.19 9.14
C ALA A 94 22.52 5.78 8.71
N TYR A 95 21.22 5.54 8.56
CA TYR A 95 20.72 4.29 7.96
C TYR A 95 21.26 4.05 6.55
N VAL A 96 21.20 5.06 5.67
CA VAL A 96 21.74 4.95 4.30
C VAL A 96 23.25 4.71 4.30
N THR A 97 23.99 5.30 5.23
CA THR A 97 25.41 5.02 5.44
C THR A 97 25.63 3.54 5.77
N GLY A 98 24.80 2.98 6.65
CA GLY A 98 24.79 1.55 6.97
C GLY A 98 24.50 0.67 5.76
N VAL A 99 23.48 1.01 4.98
CA VAL A 99 23.13 0.27 3.75
C VAL A 99 24.31 0.23 2.79
N ASN A 100 24.93 1.39 2.50
CA ASN A 100 26.09 1.47 1.63
C ASN A 100 27.27 0.63 2.15
N GLN A 101 27.51 0.63 3.46
CA GLN A 101 28.55 -0.23 4.07
C GLN A 101 28.25 -1.73 3.94
N GLY A 102 26.97 -2.13 4.01
CA GLY A 102 26.59 -3.53 3.87
C GLY A 102 26.52 -4.01 2.42
N LEU A 103 26.28 -3.10 1.47
CA LEU A 103 26.30 -3.38 0.04
C LEU A 103 27.73 -3.42 -0.55
N ASP A 104 28.69 -2.74 0.08
CA ASP A 104 30.09 -2.77 -0.36
C ASP A 104 30.65 -4.20 -0.32
N GLY A 105 31.09 -4.70 -1.48
CA GLY A 105 31.58 -6.06 -1.64
C GLY A 105 30.53 -7.17 -1.51
N HIS A 106 29.22 -6.85 -1.50
CA HIS A 106 28.15 -7.85 -1.36
C HIS A 106 28.11 -8.81 -2.58
N ASP A 107 28.01 -10.12 -2.31
CA ASP A 107 28.25 -11.19 -3.29
C ASP A 107 27.07 -12.17 -3.50
N ALA A 108 25.86 -11.79 -3.06
CA ALA A 108 24.64 -12.57 -3.30
C ALA A 108 24.56 -13.07 -4.76
N PRO A 109 24.25 -14.37 -4.99
CA PRO A 109 24.29 -14.99 -6.32
C PRO A 109 23.47 -14.26 -7.39
N GLU A 110 22.40 -13.60 -6.99
CA GLU A 110 21.51 -12.82 -7.85
C GLU A 110 22.25 -11.71 -8.59
N PHE A 111 23.19 -11.01 -7.92
CA PHE A 111 24.02 -9.98 -8.56
C PHE A 111 24.86 -10.55 -9.71
N THR A 112 25.48 -11.71 -9.48
CA THR A 112 26.28 -12.40 -10.50
C THR A 112 25.39 -12.87 -11.65
N ARG A 113 24.21 -13.42 -11.35
CA ARG A 113 23.24 -13.90 -12.35
C ARG A 113 22.70 -12.76 -13.22
N ALA A 114 22.43 -11.60 -12.62
CA ALA A 114 21.96 -10.41 -13.31
C ALA A 114 23.09 -9.60 -13.97
N GLY A 115 24.35 -9.94 -13.71
CA GLY A 115 25.50 -9.22 -14.28
C GLY A 115 25.71 -7.81 -13.73
N ILE A 116 25.17 -7.51 -12.53
CA ILE A 116 25.28 -6.19 -11.91
C ILE A 116 26.07 -6.24 -10.59
N ARG A 117 26.40 -5.06 -10.08
CA ARG A 117 26.95 -4.86 -8.73
C ARG A 117 26.03 -3.91 -7.96
N PRO A 118 25.97 -4.01 -6.62
CA PRO A 118 25.23 -3.05 -5.83
C PRO A 118 25.69 -1.62 -6.12
N GLY A 119 24.74 -0.73 -6.37
CA GLY A 119 24.97 0.70 -6.50
C GLY A 119 25.04 1.41 -5.16
N ARG A 120 25.45 2.68 -5.21
CA ARG A 120 25.46 3.55 -4.05
C ARG A 120 24.07 4.14 -3.82
N TRP A 121 23.57 4.00 -2.60
CA TRP A 121 22.34 4.64 -2.14
C TRP A 121 22.60 6.10 -1.80
N GLU A 122 21.66 6.95 -2.21
CA GLU A 122 21.61 8.35 -1.82
C GLU A 122 20.67 8.54 -0.62
N PRO A 123 20.82 9.62 0.17
CA PRO A 123 19.99 9.85 1.35
C PRO A 123 18.48 9.84 1.09
N TRP A 124 18.02 10.19 -0.12
CA TRP A 124 16.59 10.18 -0.47
C TRP A 124 16.06 8.79 -0.87
N THR A 125 16.93 7.79 -1.04
CA THR A 125 16.54 6.45 -1.53
C THR A 125 15.47 5.77 -0.64
N PRO A 126 15.53 5.81 0.71
CA PRO A 126 14.46 5.26 1.54
C PRO A 126 13.07 5.85 1.26
N LEU A 127 12.99 7.17 1.03
CA LEU A 127 11.72 7.83 0.69
C LEU A 127 11.22 7.39 -0.70
N ALA A 128 12.13 7.18 -1.65
CA ALA A 128 11.79 6.70 -2.98
C ALA A 128 11.29 5.25 -2.96
N VAL A 129 11.94 4.37 -2.20
CA VAL A 129 11.50 2.98 -1.98
C VAL A 129 10.10 2.98 -1.35
N TRP A 130 9.87 3.82 -0.34
CA TRP A 130 8.55 3.94 0.29
C TRP A 130 7.46 4.40 -0.68
N LEU A 131 7.73 5.45 -1.47
CA LEU A 131 6.80 5.95 -2.50
C LEU A 131 6.54 4.90 -3.58
N SER A 132 7.59 4.23 -4.06
CA SER A 132 7.51 3.19 -5.08
C SER A 132 6.63 2.02 -4.63
N ALA A 133 6.83 1.56 -3.39
CA ALA A 133 6.06 0.46 -2.79
C ALA A 133 4.56 0.79 -2.59
N HIS A 134 4.21 2.07 -2.45
CA HIS A 134 2.84 2.50 -2.17
C HIS A 134 2.14 3.19 -3.35
N LEU A 135 2.84 3.46 -4.46
CA LEU A 135 2.31 4.19 -5.61
C LEU A 135 0.99 3.60 -6.15
N LEU A 136 0.96 2.28 -6.35
CA LEU A 136 -0.22 1.54 -6.82
C LEU A 136 -1.11 1.01 -5.68
N PHE A 137 -0.72 1.25 -4.42
CA PHE A 137 -1.47 0.77 -3.26
C PHE A 137 -2.67 1.66 -2.92
N ALA A 138 -2.73 2.89 -3.47
CA ALA A 138 -3.85 3.79 -3.28
C ALA A 138 -4.88 3.76 -4.42
N GLY A 139 -5.84 4.70 -4.41
CA GLY A 139 -7.08 4.62 -5.16
C GLY A 139 -6.99 4.87 -6.67
N PHE A 140 -5.88 5.38 -7.22
CA PHE A 140 -5.88 5.78 -8.64
C PHE A 140 -6.03 4.62 -9.64
N PRO A 141 -5.42 3.42 -9.45
CA PRO A 141 -5.63 2.30 -10.37
C PRO A 141 -7.11 1.90 -10.46
N ALA A 142 -7.80 1.94 -9.33
CA ALA A 142 -9.22 1.65 -9.30
C ALA A 142 -10.07 2.75 -9.98
N LYS A 143 -9.65 4.03 -9.95
CA LYS A 143 -10.28 5.10 -10.74
C LYS A 143 -10.17 4.85 -12.24
N LEU A 144 -9.00 4.41 -12.72
CA LEU A 144 -8.81 4.05 -14.13
C LEU A 144 -9.74 2.90 -14.52
N TRP A 145 -9.83 1.86 -13.68
CA TRP A 145 -10.76 0.75 -13.89
C TRP A 145 -12.21 1.18 -13.92
N ARG A 146 -12.66 2.02 -12.97
CA ARG A 146 -14.03 2.54 -12.94
C ARG A 146 -14.37 3.39 -14.15
N ASP A 147 -13.42 4.18 -14.64
CA ASP A 147 -13.60 4.98 -15.86
C ASP A 147 -13.78 4.08 -17.09
N HIS A 148 -12.98 3.01 -17.20
CA HIS A 148 -13.13 1.99 -18.23
C HIS A 148 -14.47 1.25 -18.14
N ALA A 149 -14.82 0.75 -16.96
CA ALA A 149 -16.10 0.06 -16.72
C ALA A 149 -17.30 0.97 -17.03
N ALA A 150 -17.23 2.26 -16.67
CA ALA A 150 -18.27 3.22 -17.00
C ALA A 150 -18.41 3.46 -18.51
N ALA A 151 -17.30 3.47 -19.25
CA ALA A 151 -17.29 3.64 -20.69
C ALA A 151 -17.87 2.42 -21.42
N CYS A 152 -17.61 1.21 -20.93
CA CYS A 152 -18.11 -0.03 -21.54
C CYS A 152 -19.56 -0.36 -21.14
N LEU A 153 -19.92 -0.18 -19.86
CA LEU A 153 -21.17 -0.70 -19.27
C LEU A 153 -22.15 0.37 -18.82
N GLY A 154 -21.75 1.65 -18.88
CA GLY A 154 -22.52 2.76 -18.35
C GLY A 154 -22.23 3.05 -16.87
N ALA A 155 -22.62 4.25 -16.43
CA ALA A 155 -22.30 4.76 -15.10
C ALA A 155 -22.88 3.93 -13.95
N ASP A 156 -24.07 3.35 -14.14
CA ASP A 156 -24.78 2.59 -13.12
C ASP A 156 -24.11 1.25 -12.79
N ALA A 157 -23.32 0.70 -13.73
CA ALA A 157 -22.61 -0.56 -13.55
C ALA A 157 -21.34 -0.42 -12.68
N VAL A 158 -20.79 0.79 -12.50
CA VAL A 158 -19.54 1.03 -11.78
C VAL A 158 -19.59 0.50 -10.34
N GLY A 159 -20.75 0.63 -9.69
CA GLY A 159 -20.96 0.14 -8.31
C GLY A 159 -20.79 -1.37 -8.18
N LEU A 160 -21.01 -2.14 -9.25
CA LEU A 160 -20.81 -3.60 -9.28
C LEU A 160 -19.33 -3.98 -9.15
N PHE A 161 -18.43 -3.06 -9.49
CA PHE A 161 -16.98 -3.25 -9.41
C PHE A 161 -16.33 -2.47 -8.26
N ALA A 162 -17.12 -1.79 -7.43
CA ALA A 162 -16.66 -0.97 -6.31
C ALA A 162 -16.32 -1.81 -5.06
N THR A 163 -15.42 -2.77 -5.24
CA THR A 163 -14.84 -3.61 -4.17
C THR A 163 -13.33 -3.44 -4.16
N ASP A 164 -12.67 -3.85 -3.08
CA ASP A 164 -11.21 -3.98 -3.06
C ASP A 164 -10.71 -4.77 -4.28
N GLY A 165 -9.70 -4.22 -4.95
CA GLY A 165 -9.22 -4.73 -6.23
C GLY A 165 -8.62 -6.15 -6.15
N PRO A 166 -8.38 -6.80 -7.29
CA PRO A 166 -7.96 -8.21 -7.37
C PRO A 166 -6.55 -8.51 -6.81
N GLY A 167 -5.81 -7.48 -6.38
CA GLY A 167 -4.53 -7.64 -5.70
C GLY A 167 -4.77 -7.98 -4.22
N THR A 168 -4.39 -9.18 -3.81
CA THR A 168 -4.63 -9.81 -2.50
C THR A 168 -3.94 -9.14 -1.30
N SER A 169 -3.66 -7.83 -1.38
CA SER A 169 -3.13 -7.07 -0.26
C SER A 169 -4.27 -6.52 0.60
N GLY A 170 -4.24 -6.88 1.86
CA GLY A 170 -5.20 -6.48 2.88
C GLY A 170 -4.52 -6.52 4.22
N SER A 171 -5.29 -6.40 5.30
CA SER A 171 -4.79 -6.65 6.64
C SER A 171 -5.95 -7.02 7.52
N ASN A 172 -5.70 -7.83 8.54
CA ASN A 172 -6.51 -7.79 9.75
C ASN A 172 -5.73 -7.06 10.84
N GLY A 173 -6.47 -6.51 11.79
CA GLY A 173 -5.98 -5.96 13.03
C GLY A 173 -7.10 -5.93 14.03
N TRP A 174 -6.82 -6.28 15.27
CA TRP A 174 -7.79 -6.14 16.35
C TRP A 174 -7.11 -5.83 17.66
N LEU A 175 -7.87 -5.17 18.52
CA LEU A 175 -7.45 -4.73 19.83
C LEU A 175 -8.48 -5.21 20.85
N VAL A 176 -8.00 -5.86 21.90
CA VAL A 176 -8.81 -6.33 23.03
C VAL A 176 -8.35 -5.58 24.27
N ALA A 177 -9.22 -4.78 24.86
CA ALA A 177 -8.93 -3.98 26.04
C ALA A 177 -8.65 -4.85 27.28
N GLY A 178 -7.91 -4.31 28.25
CA GLY A 178 -7.41 -5.04 29.41
C GLY A 178 -8.48 -5.77 30.21
N GLU A 179 -9.68 -5.18 30.36
CA GLU A 179 -10.84 -5.76 31.04
C GLU A 179 -11.37 -7.05 30.39
N ARG A 180 -11.07 -7.23 29.09
CA ARG A 180 -11.40 -8.43 28.31
C ARG A 180 -10.22 -9.39 28.15
N THR A 181 -9.18 -9.24 28.97
CA THR A 181 -8.02 -10.14 28.96
C THR A 181 -7.83 -10.85 30.29
N VAL A 182 -7.10 -11.96 30.27
CA VAL A 182 -6.76 -12.73 31.48
C VAL A 182 -5.72 -12.03 32.35
N THR A 183 -4.88 -11.17 31.77
CA THR A 183 -3.79 -10.47 32.45
C THR A 183 -4.18 -9.06 32.92
N GLY A 184 -5.31 -8.52 32.47
CA GLY A 184 -5.65 -7.11 32.65
C GLY A 184 -4.89 -6.17 31.71
N GLN A 185 -4.03 -6.69 30.84
CA GLN A 185 -3.25 -5.93 29.86
C GLN A 185 -3.85 -6.11 28.47
N ALA A 186 -3.98 -5.02 27.72
CA ALA A 186 -4.57 -5.08 26.39
C ALA A 186 -3.77 -6.00 25.44
N ILE A 187 -4.48 -6.65 24.52
CA ILE A 187 -3.89 -7.46 23.45
C ILE A 187 -4.09 -6.70 22.14
N LEU A 188 -2.99 -6.53 21.39
CA LEU A 188 -3.02 -5.98 20.05
C LEU A 188 -2.52 -7.06 19.07
N ALA A 189 -3.31 -7.31 18.03
CA ALA A 189 -2.95 -8.20 16.94
C ALA A 189 -2.85 -7.40 15.64
N GLY A 190 -1.71 -7.54 14.96
CA GLY A 190 -1.48 -7.04 13.60
C GLY A 190 -1.24 -8.22 12.66
N ASP A 191 -1.95 -8.24 11.55
CA ASP A 191 -1.95 -9.36 10.60
C ASP A 191 -1.95 -8.81 9.16
N PRO A 192 -0.81 -8.26 8.69
CA PRO A 192 -0.72 -7.70 7.34
C PRO A 192 -0.76 -8.81 6.29
N HIS A 193 -1.67 -8.69 5.31
CA HIS A 193 -1.74 -9.58 4.16
C HIS A 193 -1.06 -8.93 2.97
N ARG A 194 0.07 -9.50 2.56
CA ARG A 194 0.87 -9.04 1.43
C ARG A 194 1.10 -10.23 0.50
N PHE A 195 1.58 -9.96 -0.71
CA PHE A 195 1.98 -11.03 -1.62
C PHE A 195 3.03 -11.92 -0.93
N ILE A 196 2.89 -13.24 -1.11
CA ILE A 196 3.90 -14.19 -0.65
C ILE A 196 5.06 -14.07 -1.63
N GLU A 197 6.08 -13.36 -1.18
CA GLU A 197 7.32 -13.10 -1.91
C GLU A 197 8.49 -13.71 -1.13
N ASP A 198 9.55 -14.09 -1.84
CA ASP A 198 10.81 -14.51 -1.25
C ASP A 198 11.94 -13.61 -1.76
N PRO A 199 12.52 -12.74 -0.90
CA PRO A 199 12.14 -12.48 0.49
C PRO A 199 10.85 -11.66 0.64
N GLY A 200 10.10 -11.87 1.72
CA GLY A 200 8.90 -11.11 2.03
C GLY A 200 9.17 -9.62 2.33
N VAL A 201 8.10 -8.81 2.29
CA VAL A 201 8.15 -7.33 2.43
C VAL A 201 8.52 -6.82 3.83
N TYR A 202 8.56 -7.71 4.83
CA TYR A 202 8.95 -7.35 6.20
C TYR A 202 10.20 -8.11 6.64
N GLN A 203 11.03 -7.44 7.44
CA GLN A 203 12.09 -8.04 8.23
C GLN A 203 11.76 -7.83 9.71
N GLN A 204 11.62 -8.93 10.45
CA GLN A 204 11.50 -8.84 11.90
C GLN A 204 12.85 -8.42 12.49
N ILE A 205 12.84 -7.48 13.44
CA ILE A 205 14.06 -6.90 14.00
C ILE A 205 13.81 -6.31 15.39
N ARG A 206 14.85 -6.32 16.23
CA ARG A 206 14.90 -5.54 17.47
C ARG A 206 15.93 -4.41 17.36
N LEU A 207 15.53 -3.20 17.74
CA LEU A 207 16.34 -1.99 17.77
C LEU A 207 16.44 -1.48 19.21
N SER A 208 17.63 -1.47 19.81
CA SER A 208 17.85 -1.05 21.20
C SER A 208 18.96 0.00 21.35
N CYS A 209 18.65 1.12 21.98
CA CYS A 209 19.60 2.11 22.48
C CYS A 209 19.09 2.66 23.84
N PRO A 210 19.81 3.56 24.52
CA PRO A 210 19.33 4.15 25.77
C PRO A 210 17.97 4.87 25.64
N GLU A 211 17.64 5.37 24.44
CA GLU A 211 16.39 6.09 24.17
C GLU A 211 15.19 5.18 23.92
N PHE A 212 15.37 3.93 23.47
CA PHE A 212 14.28 3.00 23.16
C PHE A 212 14.74 1.55 22.98
N ASP A 213 13.81 0.63 23.14
CA ASP A 213 13.97 -0.80 22.89
C ASP A 213 12.72 -1.32 22.19
N VAL A 214 12.80 -1.50 20.88
CA VAL A 214 11.64 -1.78 20.03
C VAL A 214 11.83 -3.08 19.28
N VAL A 215 10.83 -3.95 19.34
CA VAL A 215 10.74 -5.16 18.52
C VAL A 215 9.58 -4.98 17.54
N GLY A 216 9.77 -5.34 16.28
CA GLY A 216 8.71 -5.24 15.29
C GLY A 216 9.11 -5.65 13.88
N LEU A 217 8.33 -5.19 12.91
CA LEU A 217 8.50 -5.47 11.49
C LEU A 217 8.98 -4.21 10.77
N ALA A 218 10.22 -4.23 10.28
CA ALA A 218 10.78 -3.19 9.43
C ALA A 218 10.48 -3.47 7.96
N VAL A 219 10.34 -2.41 7.17
CA VAL A 219 10.28 -2.49 5.70
C VAL A 219 11.72 -2.38 5.18
N PRO A 220 12.29 -3.42 4.53
CA PRO A 220 13.64 -3.35 4.00
C PRO A 220 13.82 -2.14 3.09
N GLY A 221 14.87 -1.35 3.34
CA GLY A 221 15.16 -0.11 2.64
C GLY A 221 14.67 1.16 3.34
N VAL A 222 13.91 1.04 4.43
CA VAL A 222 13.42 2.18 5.23
C VAL A 222 13.80 2.02 6.72
N PRO A 223 14.34 3.06 7.38
CA PRO A 223 14.74 2.97 8.78
C PRO A 223 13.56 2.87 9.74
N GLY A 224 13.81 2.31 10.92
CA GLY A 224 12.82 2.17 12.00
C GLY A 224 11.77 1.10 11.74
N ILE A 225 10.64 1.23 12.45
CA ILE A 225 9.55 0.25 12.51
C ILE A 225 8.23 1.02 12.38
N ALA A 226 7.83 1.33 11.15
CA ALA A 226 6.69 2.24 10.91
C ALA A 226 5.33 1.63 11.26
N HIS A 227 5.13 0.34 10.95
CA HIS A 227 3.79 -0.24 10.87
C HIS A 227 3.40 -1.14 12.04
N PHE A 228 4.32 -1.96 12.53
CA PHE A 228 4.03 -2.98 13.54
C PHE A 228 5.19 -3.09 14.52
N GLY A 229 4.97 -2.72 15.77
CA GLY A 229 6.03 -2.80 16.78
C GLY A 229 5.52 -2.61 18.19
N HIS A 230 6.40 -2.90 19.15
CA HIS A 230 6.18 -2.56 20.56
C HIS A 230 7.48 -2.14 21.24
N THR A 231 7.37 -1.17 22.15
CA THR A 231 8.49 -0.69 22.98
C THR A 231 8.57 -1.38 24.34
N GLY A 232 7.69 -2.36 24.56
CA GLY A 232 7.48 -3.04 25.84
C GLY A 232 6.42 -2.38 26.71
N THR A 233 6.21 -1.06 26.59
CA THR A 233 5.14 -0.33 27.31
C THR A 233 4.00 0.11 26.41
N VAL A 234 4.22 0.25 25.11
CA VAL A 234 3.18 0.51 24.11
C VAL A 234 3.41 -0.34 22.86
N ALA A 235 2.33 -0.77 22.23
CA ALA A 235 2.33 -1.48 20.96
C ALA A 235 1.43 -0.77 19.94
N TRP A 236 1.79 -0.83 18.66
CA TRP A 236 0.98 -0.33 17.55
C TRP A 236 0.97 -1.30 16.37
N ALA A 237 -0.12 -1.26 15.63
CA ALA A 237 -0.35 -2.02 14.41
C ALA A 237 -1.20 -1.17 13.45
N ILE A 238 -1.06 -1.43 12.17
CA ILE A 238 -1.81 -0.74 11.14
C ILE A 238 -2.57 -1.70 10.23
N THR A 239 -3.65 -1.20 9.64
CA THR A 239 -4.30 -1.78 8.47
C THR A 239 -4.49 -0.69 7.42
N ASN A 240 -4.56 -1.04 6.14
CA ASN A 240 -4.90 -0.06 5.10
C ASN A 240 -6.31 0.53 5.37
N ALA A 241 -6.42 1.86 5.36
CA ALA A 241 -7.68 2.57 5.58
C ALA A 241 -8.60 2.57 4.35
N MET A 242 -8.11 2.15 3.18
CA MET A 242 -8.83 2.21 1.91
C MET A 242 -9.29 3.63 1.55
N ALA A 243 -8.55 4.64 2.04
CA ALA A 243 -8.87 6.03 1.79
C ALA A 243 -8.47 6.45 0.36
N ASP A 244 -9.23 7.37 -0.20
CA ASP A 244 -8.99 7.92 -1.53
C ASP A 244 -8.21 9.24 -1.42
N TYR A 245 -6.89 9.19 -1.60
CA TYR A 245 -5.99 10.35 -1.43
C TYR A 245 -5.17 10.73 -2.68
N GLN A 246 -5.32 10.00 -3.79
CA GLN A 246 -4.67 10.30 -5.07
C GLN A 246 -5.72 10.66 -6.11
N ASP A 247 -5.52 11.72 -6.89
CA ASP A 247 -6.46 12.16 -7.94
C ASP A 247 -5.85 12.10 -9.32
N LEU A 248 -6.72 11.86 -10.30
CA LEU A 248 -6.38 11.82 -11.71
C LEU A 248 -7.11 12.94 -12.45
N TYR A 249 -6.35 13.72 -13.20
CA TYR A 249 -6.85 14.81 -14.02
C TYR A 249 -6.69 14.47 -15.49
N ARG A 250 -7.79 14.56 -16.24
CA ARG A 250 -7.80 14.56 -17.70
C ARG A 250 -7.23 15.89 -18.18
N GLU A 251 -6.07 15.84 -18.83
CA GLU A 251 -5.33 16.99 -19.31
C GLU A 251 -5.55 17.19 -20.81
N ARG A 252 -5.70 18.45 -21.21
CA ARG A 252 -5.61 18.88 -22.61
C ARG A 252 -4.26 19.52 -22.82
N LEU A 253 -3.40 18.82 -23.55
CA LEU A 253 -2.03 19.24 -23.85
C LEU A 253 -1.91 19.67 -25.31
N ARG A 254 -1.02 20.62 -25.60
CA ARG A 254 -0.61 20.95 -26.96
C ARG A 254 0.90 21.16 -27.04
N ARG A 255 1.49 20.75 -28.16
CA ARG A 255 2.89 21.05 -28.49
C ARG A 255 2.92 22.36 -29.30
N THR A 256 3.79 23.27 -28.90
CA THR A 256 4.07 24.53 -29.61
C THR A 256 5.58 24.64 -29.85
N GLY A 257 6.01 25.60 -30.66
CA GLY A 257 7.44 25.89 -30.84
C GLY A 257 8.15 26.24 -29.52
N ALA A 258 7.42 26.65 -28.48
CA ALA A 258 7.95 26.99 -27.17
C ALA A 258 7.98 25.82 -26.16
N GLY A 259 7.44 24.64 -26.53
CA GLY A 259 7.39 23.45 -25.68
C GLY A 259 6.00 22.83 -25.59
N ILE A 260 5.62 22.36 -24.40
CA ILE A 260 4.31 21.77 -24.12
C ILE A 260 3.51 22.75 -23.26
N GLU A 261 2.22 22.91 -23.56
CA GLU A 261 1.29 23.70 -22.78
C GLU A 261 0.08 22.87 -22.36
N ALA A 262 -0.45 23.13 -21.17
CA ALA A 262 -1.67 22.54 -20.61
C ALA A 262 -2.76 23.61 -20.46
N LEU A 263 -3.99 23.28 -20.83
CA LEU A 263 -5.14 24.17 -20.70
C LEU A 263 -5.59 24.27 -19.24
N GLY A 264 -5.67 25.49 -18.70
CA GLY A 264 -6.22 25.79 -17.38
C GLY A 264 -7.74 25.93 -17.33
N PRO A 265 -8.35 25.89 -16.14
CA PRO A 265 -9.80 26.06 -15.95
C PRO A 265 -10.33 27.45 -16.28
N ASP A 266 -9.44 28.42 -16.46
CA ASP A 266 -9.71 29.78 -16.92
C ASP A 266 -9.63 29.93 -18.44
N GLY A 267 -9.46 28.83 -19.18
CA GLY A 267 -9.28 28.83 -20.63
C GLY A 267 -7.88 29.25 -21.09
N VAL A 268 -6.92 29.44 -20.18
CA VAL A 268 -5.57 29.91 -20.50
C VAL A 268 -4.60 28.73 -20.60
N TRP A 269 -3.87 28.64 -21.71
CA TRP A 269 -2.78 27.71 -21.92
C TRP A 269 -1.54 28.12 -21.12
N ARG A 270 -0.99 27.19 -20.34
CA ARG A 270 0.21 27.42 -19.52
C ARG A 270 1.28 26.41 -19.86
N ARG A 271 2.53 26.86 -19.91
CA ARG A 271 3.68 25.98 -20.14
C ARG A 271 3.75 24.88 -19.08
N ALA A 272 3.85 23.64 -19.53
CA ALA A 272 4.16 22.48 -18.71
C ALA A 272 5.67 22.27 -18.64
N ALA A 273 6.16 21.80 -17.49
CA ALA A 273 7.55 21.36 -17.39
C ALA A 273 7.70 20.06 -18.18
N ARG A 274 8.83 19.91 -18.87
CA ARG A 274 9.15 18.67 -19.58
C ARG A 274 10.64 18.44 -19.73
N HIS A 275 11.02 17.19 -19.82
CA HIS A 275 12.36 16.73 -20.19
C HIS A 275 12.28 15.30 -20.71
N THR A 276 13.30 14.87 -21.43
CA THR A 276 13.40 13.50 -21.91
C THR A 276 14.38 12.72 -21.05
N GLU A 277 14.03 11.48 -20.75
CA GLU A 277 14.88 10.54 -20.05
C GLU A 277 15.04 9.25 -20.87
N THR A 278 16.21 8.61 -20.76
CA THR A 278 16.47 7.31 -21.39
C THR A 278 16.25 6.18 -20.37
N VAL A 279 15.53 5.14 -20.78
CA VAL A 279 15.36 3.88 -20.05
C VAL A 279 16.12 2.77 -20.77
N GLU A 280 17.18 2.29 -20.14
CA GLU A 280 17.95 1.14 -20.60
C GLU A 280 17.15 -0.16 -20.41
N VAL A 281 17.17 -1.05 -21.41
CA VAL A 281 16.45 -2.34 -21.39
C VAL A 281 17.40 -3.48 -21.71
N ALA A 282 17.48 -4.48 -20.83
CA ALA A 282 18.38 -5.62 -21.02
C ALA A 282 18.04 -6.38 -22.31
N GLY A 283 18.99 -6.44 -23.24
CA GLY A 283 18.85 -7.16 -24.49
C GLY A 283 18.03 -6.44 -25.58
N GLU A 284 17.61 -5.20 -25.36
CA GLU A 284 16.84 -4.40 -26.30
C GLU A 284 17.44 -2.99 -26.45
N GLU A 285 16.97 -2.22 -27.42
CA GLU A 285 17.37 -0.82 -27.59
C GLU A 285 16.81 0.05 -26.44
N PRO A 286 17.53 1.09 -26.00
CA PRO A 286 17.02 2.01 -24.99
C PRO A 286 15.75 2.73 -25.46
N VAL A 287 14.86 3.03 -24.52
CA VAL A 287 13.59 3.71 -24.78
C VAL A 287 13.66 5.15 -24.26
N GLU A 288 13.38 6.11 -25.13
CA GLU A 288 13.24 7.52 -24.76
C GLU A 288 11.84 7.78 -24.18
N VAL A 289 11.80 8.47 -23.05
CA VAL A 289 10.58 8.77 -22.29
C VAL A 289 10.50 10.29 -22.08
N GLU A 290 9.49 10.95 -22.67
CA GLU A 290 9.25 12.38 -22.43
C GLU A 290 8.40 12.57 -21.17
N VAL A 291 9.03 12.98 -20.07
CA VAL A 291 8.35 13.26 -18.81
C VAL A 291 7.73 14.65 -18.87
N VAL A 292 6.44 14.76 -18.56
CA VAL A 292 5.67 16.01 -18.54
C VAL A 292 5.04 16.24 -17.18
N GLU A 293 5.07 17.47 -16.68
CA GLU A 293 4.38 17.85 -15.46
C GLU A 293 3.58 19.15 -15.64
N THR A 294 2.29 19.08 -15.32
CA THR A 294 1.37 20.21 -15.31
C THR A 294 1.27 20.81 -13.91
N GLY A 295 0.53 21.92 -13.75
CA GLY A 295 0.24 22.47 -12.42
C GLY A 295 -0.58 21.54 -11.51
N ARG A 296 -1.19 20.47 -12.06
CA ARG A 296 -1.94 19.46 -11.30
C ARG A 296 -1.00 18.38 -10.77
N GLY A 297 0.01 18.01 -11.56
CA GLY A 297 1.01 17.00 -11.21
C GLY A 297 1.63 16.34 -12.44
N PRO A 298 2.47 15.32 -12.24
CA PRO A 298 3.08 14.53 -13.32
C PRO A 298 2.02 13.86 -14.21
N VAL A 299 2.24 13.86 -15.52
CA VAL A 299 1.46 13.07 -16.49
C VAL A 299 1.94 11.61 -16.43
N VAL A 300 1.03 10.69 -16.15
CA VAL A 300 1.32 9.26 -15.90
C VAL A 300 0.73 8.31 -16.94
N VAL A 301 -0.28 8.75 -17.70
CA VAL A 301 -0.86 8.00 -18.82
C VAL A 301 -1.02 8.93 -20.01
N GLY A 302 -0.64 8.44 -21.20
CA GLY A 302 -0.58 9.24 -22.41
C GLY A 302 0.38 10.41 -22.25
N GLY A 303 0.20 11.41 -23.10
CA GLY A 303 1.11 12.53 -23.20
C GLY A 303 0.95 13.23 -24.54
N PRO A 304 1.97 13.98 -24.99
CA PRO A 304 1.95 14.67 -26.27
C PRO A 304 2.21 13.74 -27.47
N GLU A 305 2.35 12.43 -27.27
CA GLU A 305 2.55 11.47 -28.36
C GLU A 305 1.34 11.50 -29.31
N GLY A 306 1.59 11.62 -30.62
CA GLY A 306 0.54 11.81 -31.63
C GLY A 306 0.08 13.27 -31.81
N LEU A 307 0.66 14.25 -31.10
CA LEU A 307 0.48 15.67 -31.41
C LEU A 307 1.30 16.14 -32.62
N ASP A 308 2.22 15.30 -33.10
CA ASP A 308 3.03 15.54 -34.30
C ASP A 308 2.29 15.01 -35.54
N GLY A 309 1.36 15.79 -36.07
CA GLY A 309 0.98 15.70 -37.49
C GLY A 309 -0.12 14.72 -37.92
N THR A 310 -0.82 14.01 -37.03
CA THR A 310 -2.10 13.36 -37.35
C THR A 310 -3.20 13.87 -36.43
N VAL A 311 -4.16 14.55 -37.02
CA VAL A 311 -5.23 15.33 -36.38
C VAL A 311 -6.20 14.39 -35.66
N PRO A 312 -6.31 14.42 -34.32
CA PRO A 312 -7.55 14.02 -33.66
C PRO A 312 -8.68 14.92 -34.17
N GLU A 313 -9.89 14.37 -34.38
CA GLU A 313 -11.08 15.08 -34.89
C GLU A 313 -11.19 16.54 -34.39
N PRO A 314 -11.68 17.50 -35.21
CA PRO A 314 -11.79 18.91 -34.82
C PRO A 314 -12.53 19.08 -33.49
N GLY A 315 -11.79 19.28 -32.39
CA GLY A 315 -12.38 19.51 -31.06
C GLY A 315 -11.60 19.00 -29.86
N GLU A 316 -10.78 17.93 -29.95
CA GLU A 316 -10.16 17.34 -28.74
C GLU A 316 -8.73 16.81 -28.95
N PRO A 317 -7.70 17.34 -28.25
CA PRO A 317 -6.36 16.74 -28.24
C PRO A 317 -6.36 15.37 -27.51
N PRO A 318 -5.35 14.49 -27.70
CA PRO A 318 -5.21 13.25 -26.95
C PRO A 318 -5.28 13.51 -25.44
N LEU A 319 -6.06 12.69 -24.75
CA LEU A 319 -6.32 12.84 -23.34
C LEU A 319 -5.13 12.28 -22.53
N ALA A 320 -4.31 13.17 -22.01
CA ALA A 320 -3.27 12.83 -21.06
C ALA A 320 -3.86 12.75 -19.64
N VAL A 321 -3.27 11.96 -18.74
CA VAL A 321 -3.73 11.83 -17.36
C VAL A 321 -2.64 12.27 -16.39
N ALA A 322 -2.89 13.34 -15.64
CA ALA A 322 -1.99 13.80 -14.58
C ALA A 322 -2.39 13.22 -13.21
N LEU A 323 -1.39 12.77 -12.46
CA LEU A 323 -1.53 12.26 -11.09
C LEU A 323 -1.21 13.37 -10.08
N ARG A 324 -2.15 13.63 -9.16
CA ARG A 324 -1.97 14.53 -8.02
C ARG A 324 -2.10 13.75 -6.72
N TYR A 325 -1.08 13.80 -5.86
CA TYR A 325 -1.05 13.07 -4.58
C TYR A 325 -0.27 13.86 -3.52
N PRO A 326 -0.50 13.60 -2.21
CA PRO A 326 -0.08 14.52 -1.15
C PRO A 326 1.43 14.79 -1.11
N PRO A 327 2.34 13.79 -1.08
CA PRO A 327 3.80 14.02 -1.10
C PRO A 327 4.27 14.86 -2.28
N ARG A 328 3.68 14.70 -3.47
CA ARG A 328 4.02 15.54 -4.64
C ARG A 328 3.63 17.01 -4.44
N VAL A 329 2.52 17.25 -3.76
CA VAL A 329 1.99 18.60 -3.50
C VAL A 329 2.73 19.26 -2.33
N THR A 330 2.96 18.52 -1.24
CA THR A 330 3.46 19.07 0.02
C THR A 330 4.97 18.95 0.18
N GLY A 331 5.61 18.06 -0.58
CA GLY A 331 7.00 17.66 -0.33
C GLY A 331 7.14 16.98 1.04
N ASP A 332 6.11 16.28 1.52
CA ASP A 332 6.11 15.66 2.84
C ASP A 332 5.49 14.27 2.75
N LEU A 333 6.27 13.26 3.15
CA LEU A 333 5.90 11.85 3.17
C LEU A 333 5.46 11.38 4.57
N GLY A 334 5.71 12.19 5.59
CA GLY A 334 5.44 11.87 6.99
C GLY A 334 6.54 11.08 7.69
N PHE A 335 7.76 11.09 7.14
CA PHE A 335 8.91 10.39 7.74
C PHE A 335 9.33 10.97 9.09
N GLY A 336 8.94 12.21 9.42
CA GLY A 336 9.08 12.78 10.76
C GLY A 336 8.37 11.97 11.86
N ALA A 337 7.43 11.08 11.51
CA ALA A 337 6.80 10.18 12.48
C ALA A 337 7.70 9.02 12.95
N LEU A 338 8.69 8.62 12.15
CA LEU A 338 9.39 7.34 12.32
C LEU A 338 10.21 7.28 13.62
N LEU A 339 11.02 8.30 13.90
CA LEU A 339 11.83 8.34 15.10
C LEU A 339 10.99 8.56 16.38
N PRO A 340 9.98 9.44 16.41
CA PRO A 340 9.01 9.54 17.50
C PRO A 340 8.29 8.22 17.83
N LEU A 341 7.91 7.42 16.82
CA LEU A 341 7.30 6.10 17.06
C LEU A 341 8.22 5.17 17.84
N LEU A 342 9.52 5.14 17.52
CA LEU A 342 10.49 4.33 18.26
C LEU A 342 10.63 4.78 19.72
N ARG A 343 10.51 6.08 19.97
CA ARG A 343 10.58 6.70 21.30
C ARG A 343 9.28 6.57 22.10
N ALA A 344 8.19 6.08 21.52
CA ALA A 344 6.90 6.01 22.17
C ALA A 344 6.92 5.16 23.46
N ARG A 345 6.20 5.61 24.48
CA ARG A 345 6.01 4.89 25.75
C ARG A 345 4.56 4.67 26.12
N ARG A 346 3.69 5.55 25.63
CA ARG A 346 2.24 5.52 25.83
C ARG A 346 1.53 5.66 24.50
N VAL A 347 0.25 5.30 24.45
CA VAL A 347 -0.62 5.51 23.30
C VAL A 347 -0.66 6.98 22.88
N ALA A 348 -0.63 7.91 23.83
CA ALA A 348 -0.57 9.34 23.51
C ALA A 348 0.66 9.73 22.69
N ASP A 349 1.79 9.01 22.83
CA ASP A 349 2.99 9.27 22.04
C ASP A 349 2.83 8.75 20.60
N VAL A 350 2.23 7.57 20.45
CA VAL A 350 1.86 7.00 19.13
C VAL A 350 0.86 7.92 18.42
N ASP A 351 -0.14 8.43 19.14
CA ASP A 351 -1.14 9.34 18.59
C ASP A 351 -0.51 10.63 18.05
N ARG A 352 0.43 11.23 18.79
CA ARG A 352 1.18 12.41 18.34
C ARG A 352 2.10 12.10 17.15
N ALA A 353 2.76 10.95 17.13
CA ALA A 353 3.58 10.55 15.99
C ALA A 353 2.72 10.34 14.72
N ALA A 354 1.50 9.80 14.88
CA ALA A 354 0.56 9.61 13.78
C ALA A 354 0.08 10.93 13.15
N ASP A 355 0.14 12.07 13.87
CA ASP A 355 -0.18 13.40 13.31
C ASP A 355 0.87 13.89 12.30
N LEU A 356 2.10 13.38 12.38
CA LEU A 356 3.17 13.67 11.42
C LEU A 356 3.07 12.81 10.16
N TRP A 357 2.25 11.76 10.18
CA TRP A 357 2.16 10.79 9.08
C TRP A 357 1.37 11.32 7.88
N ALA A 358 1.88 11.12 6.66
CA ALA A 358 1.20 11.58 5.44
C ALA A 358 0.71 10.42 4.56
N GLU A 359 1.57 9.44 4.23
CA GLU A 359 1.24 8.38 3.29
C GLU A 359 2.00 7.06 3.61
N PRO A 360 1.37 5.88 3.48
CA PRO A 360 -0.02 5.60 3.09
C PRO A 360 -1.03 5.92 4.18
N VAL A 361 -2.29 6.13 3.80
CA VAL A 361 -3.37 6.36 4.77
C VAL A 361 -3.80 5.03 5.40
N ASN A 362 -3.64 4.93 6.72
CA ASN A 362 -3.84 3.70 7.49
C ASN A 362 -4.84 3.90 8.63
N VAL A 363 -5.48 2.83 9.07
CA VAL A 363 -6.09 2.77 10.41
C VAL A 363 -5.01 2.27 11.37
N VAL A 364 -4.73 3.05 12.40
CA VAL A 364 -3.80 2.75 13.49
C VAL A 364 -4.59 2.21 14.68
N LEU A 365 -4.16 1.05 15.17
CA LEU A 365 -4.56 0.49 16.45
C LEU A 365 -3.34 0.53 17.39
N ALA A 366 -3.52 1.03 18.62
CA ALA A 366 -2.46 1.00 19.61
C ALA A 366 -3.00 0.75 21.03
N ALA A 367 -2.18 0.14 21.87
CA ALA A 367 -2.46 -0.07 23.29
C ALA A 367 -1.19 0.10 24.12
N ASP A 368 -1.32 0.58 25.35
CA ASP A 368 -0.22 0.67 26.30
C ASP A 368 -0.53 -0.04 27.63
N THR A 369 0.51 -0.21 28.43
CA THR A 369 0.44 -0.90 29.72
C THR A 369 -0.23 -0.07 30.83
N GLU A 370 -0.50 1.22 30.58
CA GLU A 370 -1.24 2.12 31.48
C GLU A 370 -2.76 2.07 31.21
N GLY A 371 -3.20 1.31 30.20
CA GLY A 371 -4.61 1.14 29.83
C GLY A 371 -5.08 2.06 28.71
N GLY A 372 -4.18 2.82 28.08
CA GLY A 372 -4.49 3.63 26.91
C GLY A 372 -4.80 2.77 25.69
N THR A 373 -5.75 3.22 24.87
CA THR A 373 -6.12 2.57 23.59
C THR A 373 -6.31 3.62 22.49
N LEU A 374 -5.96 3.27 21.25
CA LEU A 374 -6.15 4.11 20.07
C LEU A 374 -6.75 3.30 18.93
N HIS A 375 -7.72 3.91 18.24
CA HIS A 375 -8.30 3.42 17.01
C HIS A 375 -8.64 4.63 16.14
N ARG A 376 -7.76 4.98 15.19
CA ARG A 376 -7.93 6.17 14.33
C ARG A 376 -7.37 5.97 12.94
N VAL A 377 -7.80 6.81 12.02
CA VAL A 377 -7.12 6.98 10.73
C VAL A 377 -5.88 7.86 10.93
N ALA A 378 -4.81 7.61 10.18
CA ALA A 378 -3.62 8.44 10.07
C ALA A 378 -3.21 8.58 8.60
N GLY A 379 -2.78 9.77 8.19
CA GLY A 379 -2.43 10.10 6.80
C GLY A 379 -3.25 11.26 6.23
N ARG A 380 -2.83 11.78 5.08
CA ARG A 380 -3.41 12.99 4.46
C ARG A 380 -4.40 12.65 3.36
N VAL A 381 -5.64 13.11 3.54
CA VAL A 381 -6.69 13.00 2.51
C VAL A 381 -7.18 14.41 2.13
N PRO A 382 -7.07 14.82 0.85
CA PRO A 382 -7.42 16.19 0.46
C PRO A 382 -8.94 16.42 0.41
N VAL A 383 -9.39 17.60 0.86
CA VAL A 383 -10.78 18.06 0.74
C VAL A 383 -11.02 18.57 -0.68
N ARG A 384 -11.96 17.95 -1.39
CA ARG A 384 -12.21 18.20 -2.82
C ARG A 384 -13.58 17.71 -3.25
N SER A 385 -13.97 18.04 -4.48
CA SER A 385 -15.21 17.57 -5.11
C SER A 385 -15.33 16.04 -5.06
N ALA A 386 -16.53 15.53 -4.81
CA ALA A 386 -16.84 14.09 -4.80
C ALA A 386 -16.50 13.41 -6.15
N ALA A 387 -16.49 14.14 -7.26
CA ALA A 387 -16.14 13.61 -8.58
C ALA A 387 -14.76 12.96 -8.61
N HIS A 388 -13.79 13.56 -7.89
CA HIS A 388 -12.43 13.02 -7.76
C HIS A 388 -12.40 11.61 -7.21
N ARG A 389 -13.33 11.24 -6.33
CA ARG A 389 -13.31 9.95 -5.65
C ARG A 389 -13.61 8.79 -6.58
N VAL A 390 -14.36 9.03 -7.65
CA VAL A 390 -14.92 7.95 -8.47
C VAL A 390 -14.26 7.87 -9.85
N ARG A 391 -13.85 9.00 -10.43
CA ARG A 391 -13.39 9.08 -11.83
C ARG A 391 -12.24 10.06 -12.00
N LEU A 392 -11.65 10.06 -13.19
CA LEU A 392 -10.77 11.13 -13.62
C LEU A 392 -11.61 12.40 -13.85
N VAL A 393 -11.07 13.57 -13.51
CA VAL A 393 -11.79 14.84 -13.67
C VAL A 393 -11.17 15.72 -14.77
N PRO A 394 -11.97 16.51 -15.51
CA PRO A 394 -11.45 17.44 -16.53
C PRO A 394 -10.63 18.56 -15.88
N ALA A 395 -9.36 18.66 -16.25
CA ALA A 395 -8.48 19.66 -15.66
C ALA A 395 -8.84 21.10 -16.11
N TRP A 396 -9.44 21.24 -17.28
CA TRP A 396 -9.85 22.52 -17.90
C TRP A 396 -11.21 23.04 -17.41
N GLU A 397 -11.82 22.38 -16.42
CA GLU A 397 -13.07 22.85 -15.81
C GLU A 397 -12.82 23.35 -14.38
N PRO A 398 -13.51 24.42 -13.93
CA PRO A 398 -13.41 24.88 -12.56
C PRO A 398 -14.03 23.87 -11.56
N GLY A 399 -13.70 24.00 -10.28
CA GLY A 399 -14.31 23.19 -9.20
C GLY A 399 -13.52 21.92 -8.79
N HIS A 400 -12.38 21.67 -9.42
CA HIS A 400 -11.54 20.49 -9.14
C HIS A 400 -10.31 20.77 -8.26
N ALA A 401 -10.21 21.95 -7.64
CA ALA A 401 -9.14 22.28 -6.71
C ALA A 401 -9.24 21.51 -5.38
N TRP A 402 -8.10 21.34 -4.71
CA TRP A 402 -8.03 20.87 -3.32
C TRP A 402 -8.17 22.07 -2.37
N HIS A 403 -8.93 21.91 -1.29
CA HIS A 403 -9.28 22.99 -0.35
C HIS A 403 -8.79 22.69 1.08
N GLY A 404 -7.59 22.11 1.20
CA GLY A 404 -7.02 21.66 2.47
C GLY A 404 -7.17 20.15 2.67
N TRP A 405 -7.19 19.71 3.92
CA TRP A 405 -7.10 18.30 4.32
C TRP A 405 -8.25 17.92 5.24
N HIS A 406 -8.73 16.69 5.11
CA HIS A 406 -9.70 16.14 6.05
C HIS A 406 -9.05 15.96 7.42
N GLU A 407 -9.81 16.24 8.47
CA GLU A 407 -9.49 15.74 9.81
C GLU A 407 -9.55 14.21 9.81
N THR A 408 -8.57 13.55 10.42
CA THR A 408 -8.50 12.08 10.43
C THR A 408 -9.49 11.49 11.45
N PRO A 409 -10.48 10.67 11.02
CA PRO A 409 -11.50 10.12 11.91
C PRO A 409 -10.93 9.21 13.00
N ARG A 410 -11.66 9.14 14.12
CA ARG A 410 -11.40 8.25 15.26
C ARG A 410 -12.59 7.34 15.50
N ALA A 411 -12.36 6.17 16.08
CA ALA A 411 -13.37 5.25 16.55
C ALA A 411 -13.05 4.78 17.97
N GLY A 412 -14.09 4.35 18.69
CA GLY A 412 -13.94 3.70 19.98
C GLY A 412 -13.73 2.20 19.85
N LEU A 413 -13.85 1.53 21.00
CA LEU A 413 -13.99 0.09 21.10
C LEU A 413 -15.47 -0.23 21.34
N ASP A 414 -15.94 -1.33 20.76
CA ASP A 414 -17.26 -1.92 21.03
C ASP A 414 -17.07 -3.10 21.98
N ASP A 415 -17.71 -3.05 23.15
CA ASP A 415 -17.52 -4.02 24.24
C ASP A 415 -16.03 -4.35 24.46
N GLY A 416 -15.19 -3.32 24.66
CA GLY A 416 -13.75 -3.49 24.88
C GLY A 416 -12.97 -4.10 23.70
N VAL A 417 -13.51 -4.12 22.48
CA VAL A 417 -12.86 -4.65 21.28
C VAL A 417 -12.91 -3.65 20.12
N ALA A 418 -11.83 -3.57 19.34
CA ALA A 418 -11.83 -2.94 18.03
C ALA A 418 -11.35 -3.94 16.97
N VAL A 419 -11.99 -3.97 15.81
CA VAL A 419 -11.62 -4.85 14.68
C VAL A 419 -11.51 -4.02 13.41
N MET A 420 -10.41 -4.21 12.68
CA MET A 420 -10.20 -3.66 11.36
C MET A 420 -9.69 -4.75 10.42
N ALA A 421 -10.39 -4.91 9.31
CA ALA A 421 -10.14 -5.85 8.25
C ALA A 421 -10.38 -5.17 6.89
N ASN A 422 -9.95 -3.90 6.78
CA ASN A 422 -10.13 -3.00 5.62
C ASN A 422 -11.59 -2.71 5.23
N GLN A 423 -12.56 -3.09 6.06
CA GLN A 423 -13.94 -2.64 5.92
C GLN A 423 -14.04 -1.13 6.21
N ARG A 424 -15.17 -0.51 5.84
CA ARG A 424 -15.41 0.95 5.95
C ARG A 424 -14.88 1.58 7.25
N GLY A 425 -15.33 1.08 8.41
CA GLY A 425 -14.80 1.48 9.71
C GLY A 425 -14.75 3.01 9.93
N PRO A 426 -13.75 3.53 10.65
CA PRO A 426 -13.55 4.98 10.81
C PRO A 426 -13.17 5.67 9.50
N ALA A 427 -12.67 4.94 8.50
CA ALA A 427 -12.26 5.50 7.21
C ALA A 427 -13.43 5.68 6.21
N ALA A 428 -14.66 5.31 6.59
CA ALA A 428 -15.86 5.43 5.77
C ALA A 428 -16.02 6.80 5.03
N PRO A 429 -15.77 7.98 5.65
CA PRO A 429 -15.92 9.25 4.94
C PRO A 429 -14.78 9.57 3.96
N LEU A 430 -13.69 8.79 3.97
CA LEU A 430 -12.46 9.06 3.23
C LEU A 430 -12.23 8.14 2.02
N GLY A 431 -12.90 6.99 1.95
CA GLY A 431 -12.74 6.00 0.88
C GLY A 431 -14.01 5.79 0.04
N VAL A 432 -13.88 4.96 -1.00
CA VAL A 432 -15.00 4.52 -1.86
C VAL A 432 -15.12 3.00 -1.80
N GLU A 433 -14.03 2.34 -2.17
CA GLU A 433 -13.88 0.89 -2.18
C GLU A 433 -13.32 0.43 -0.85
N PHE A 434 -13.94 -0.58 -0.28
CA PHE A 434 -13.52 -1.19 0.98
C PHE A 434 -13.66 -2.69 0.82
N ALA A 435 -12.90 -3.44 1.63
CA ALA A 435 -13.12 -4.87 1.70
C ALA A 435 -14.54 -5.15 2.22
N PRO A 436 -15.24 -6.16 1.68
CA PRO A 436 -16.48 -6.65 2.25
C PRO A 436 -16.30 -7.00 3.75
N PRO A 437 -17.32 -6.77 4.60
CA PRO A 437 -17.15 -6.84 6.05
C PRO A 437 -16.94 -8.26 6.59
N HIS A 438 -17.08 -9.29 5.76
CA HIS A 438 -17.03 -10.70 6.14
C HIS A 438 -15.85 -11.08 7.05
N ARG A 439 -14.65 -10.54 6.81
CA ARG A 439 -13.47 -10.80 7.66
C ARG A 439 -13.62 -10.12 9.03
N ALA A 440 -14.01 -8.85 9.05
CA ALA A 440 -14.22 -8.11 10.30
C ALA A 440 -15.33 -8.74 11.14
N ASP A 441 -16.45 -9.10 10.51
CA ASP A 441 -17.59 -9.74 11.16
C ASP A 441 -17.20 -11.09 11.74
N ARG A 442 -16.39 -11.88 11.01
CA ARG A 442 -15.89 -13.17 11.51
C ARG A 442 -14.98 -13.00 12.72
N ILE A 443 -14.03 -12.06 12.67
CA ILE A 443 -13.13 -11.78 13.79
C ILE A 443 -13.93 -11.31 15.02
N ALA A 444 -14.87 -10.38 14.84
CA ALA A 444 -15.74 -9.92 15.91
C ALA A 444 -16.58 -11.06 16.51
N ALA A 445 -17.16 -11.92 15.67
CA ALA A 445 -17.93 -13.08 16.12
C ALA A 445 -17.06 -14.09 16.88
N LEU A 446 -15.80 -14.31 16.48
CA LEU A 446 -14.86 -15.16 17.20
C LEU A 446 -14.52 -14.55 18.57
N LEU A 447 -14.22 -13.24 18.62
CA LEU A 447 -13.91 -12.52 19.86
C LEU A 447 -15.08 -12.49 20.84
N ALA A 448 -16.32 -12.49 20.35
CA ALA A 448 -17.53 -12.53 21.17
C ALA A 448 -17.79 -13.89 21.85
N ARG A 449 -17.14 -14.99 21.40
CA ARG A 449 -17.34 -16.33 21.99
C ARG A 449 -16.81 -16.45 23.42
N ARG A 450 -15.98 -15.51 23.87
CA ARG A 450 -15.35 -15.52 25.20
C ARG A 450 -15.35 -14.11 25.78
N HIS A 451 -15.50 -14.04 27.09
CA HIS A 451 -15.42 -12.77 27.83
C HIS A 451 -13.96 -12.34 28.07
N ARG A 452 -13.05 -13.30 28.31
CA ARG A 452 -11.63 -13.03 28.58
C ARG A 452 -10.72 -13.79 27.62
N TRP A 453 -9.70 -13.11 27.11
CA TRP A 453 -8.74 -13.61 26.13
C TRP A 453 -7.30 -13.59 26.68
N SER A 454 -6.49 -14.57 26.27
CA SER A 454 -5.03 -14.52 26.41
C SER A 454 -4.37 -14.21 25.07
N ALA A 455 -3.11 -13.75 25.09
CA ALA A 455 -2.36 -13.54 23.86
C ALA A 455 -2.21 -14.84 23.04
N ALA A 456 -2.06 -15.99 23.72
CA ALA A 456 -1.97 -17.30 23.07
C ALA A 456 -3.26 -17.70 22.34
N ASP A 457 -4.42 -17.25 22.81
CA ASP A 457 -5.71 -17.54 22.16
C ASP A 457 -5.86 -16.84 20.80
N MET A 458 -5.10 -15.76 20.54
CA MET A 458 -5.18 -15.02 19.28
C MET A 458 -4.82 -15.91 18.08
N ALA A 459 -3.94 -16.90 18.26
CA ALA A 459 -3.56 -17.84 17.22
C ALA A 459 -4.78 -18.53 16.57
N ALA A 460 -5.80 -18.88 17.37
CA ALA A 460 -7.02 -19.51 16.85
C ALA A 460 -7.84 -18.59 15.94
N ILE A 461 -7.73 -17.27 16.11
CA ILE A 461 -8.37 -16.27 15.24
C ILE A 461 -7.54 -16.06 13.98
N HIS A 462 -6.21 -15.92 14.12
CA HIS A 462 -5.29 -15.81 12.99
C HIS A 462 -5.40 -16.99 12.02
N THR A 463 -5.63 -18.21 12.53
CA THR A 463 -5.69 -19.43 11.73
C THR A 463 -7.12 -19.89 11.41
N ASP A 464 -8.14 -19.05 11.60
CA ASP A 464 -9.51 -19.40 11.23
C ASP A 464 -9.69 -19.48 9.70
N THR A 465 -10.25 -20.59 9.21
CA THR A 465 -10.35 -20.90 7.78
C THR A 465 -11.77 -20.76 7.22
N HIS A 466 -12.72 -20.24 7.99
CA HIS A 466 -14.13 -20.18 7.60
C HIS A 466 -14.39 -19.12 6.51
N LEU A 467 -14.87 -19.54 5.35
CA LEU A 467 -15.17 -18.68 4.20
C LEU A 467 -16.60 -18.14 4.24
N ALA A 468 -16.81 -17.06 4.99
CA ALA A 468 -18.12 -16.40 5.09
C ALA A 468 -18.67 -15.90 3.73
N SER A 469 -17.79 -15.51 2.80
CA SER A 469 -18.16 -15.04 1.46
C SER A 469 -18.63 -16.15 0.51
N ALA A 470 -18.66 -17.41 0.94
CA ALA A 470 -19.18 -18.51 0.13
C ALA A 470 -20.71 -18.47 -0.04
N ALA A 471 -21.42 -17.86 0.92
CA ALA A 471 -22.88 -17.93 1.01
C ALA A 471 -23.62 -17.52 -0.27
N PRO A 472 -23.32 -16.37 -0.93
CA PRO A 472 -24.09 -15.96 -2.11
C PRO A 472 -24.03 -16.96 -3.28
N LEU A 473 -22.86 -17.58 -3.50
CA LEU A 473 -22.73 -18.60 -4.55
C LEU A 473 -23.45 -19.90 -4.16
N LEU A 474 -23.39 -20.29 -2.88
CA LEU A 474 -24.12 -21.45 -2.38
C LEU A 474 -25.65 -21.25 -2.47
N ASP A 475 -26.15 -20.03 -2.22
CA ASP A 475 -27.57 -19.70 -2.38
C ASP A 475 -28.02 -19.82 -3.84
N HIS A 476 -27.20 -19.36 -4.78
CA HIS A 476 -27.44 -19.58 -6.21
C HIS A 476 -27.44 -21.06 -6.59
N LEU A 477 -26.50 -21.85 -6.05
CA LEU A 477 -26.50 -23.31 -6.25
C LEU A 477 -27.76 -23.95 -5.70
N ALA A 478 -28.22 -23.55 -4.51
CA ALA A 478 -29.45 -24.04 -3.91
C ALA A 478 -30.67 -23.77 -4.82
N ALA A 479 -30.72 -22.62 -5.49
CA ALA A 479 -31.82 -22.23 -6.37
C ALA A 479 -31.86 -22.96 -7.74
N LEU A 480 -30.80 -23.67 -8.15
CA LEU A 480 -30.75 -24.35 -9.46
C LEU A 480 -31.72 -25.53 -9.59
N ASP A 481 -32.23 -26.06 -8.47
CA ASP A 481 -33.19 -27.17 -8.45
C ASP A 481 -34.59 -26.66 -8.10
N THR A 482 -35.14 -25.82 -8.98
CA THR A 482 -36.49 -25.25 -8.86
C THR A 482 -37.48 -25.95 -9.80
N PRO A 483 -38.76 -26.10 -9.41
CA PRO A 483 -39.78 -26.73 -10.26
C PRO A 483 -39.88 -26.02 -11.62
N GLY A 484 -39.61 -26.75 -12.72
CA GLY A 484 -39.73 -26.24 -14.09
C GLY A 484 -38.41 -26.00 -14.83
N ALA A 485 -37.25 -26.06 -14.15
CA ALA A 485 -35.94 -26.11 -14.83
C ALA A 485 -35.54 -27.55 -15.17
N PRO A 486 -34.78 -27.81 -16.26
CA PRO A 486 -34.13 -29.11 -16.44
C PRO A 486 -33.13 -29.29 -15.28
N GLY A 487 -33.51 -30.13 -14.31
CA GLY A 487 -32.73 -30.33 -13.09
C GLY A 487 -31.30 -30.79 -13.38
N LEU A 488 -30.38 -30.45 -12.48
CA LEU A 488 -29.02 -30.99 -12.52
C LEU A 488 -29.08 -32.51 -12.37
N THR A 489 -28.29 -33.25 -13.16
CA THR A 489 -28.22 -34.72 -13.08
C THR A 489 -26.78 -35.20 -12.98
N GLY A 490 -26.60 -36.45 -12.54
CA GLY A 490 -25.29 -37.10 -12.50
C GLY A 490 -24.26 -36.35 -11.65
N PRO A 491 -23.01 -36.19 -12.13
CA PRO A 491 -21.94 -35.55 -11.38
C PRO A 491 -22.23 -34.11 -10.92
N ALA A 492 -23.02 -33.35 -11.68
CA ALA A 492 -23.33 -31.96 -11.33
C ALA A 492 -24.26 -31.87 -10.11
N ALA A 493 -25.27 -32.74 -10.04
CA ALA A 493 -26.15 -32.85 -8.85
C ALA A 493 -25.34 -33.29 -7.62
N ALA A 494 -24.47 -34.30 -7.76
CA ALA A 494 -23.63 -34.77 -6.68
C ALA A 494 -22.67 -33.69 -6.15
N LEU A 495 -22.08 -32.88 -7.04
CA LEU A 495 -21.24 -31.76 -6.64
C LEU A 495 -22.05 -30.68 -5.90
N ARG A 496 -23.24 -30.32 -6.39
CA ARG A 496 -24.13 -29.38 -5.71
C ARG A 496 -24.43 -29.83 -4.29
N GLU A 497 -24.90 -31.06 -4.09
CA GLU A 497 -25.23 -31.58 -2.75
C GLU A 497 -24.04 -31.53 -1.80
N ARG A 498 -22.85 -31.93 -2.28
CA ARG A 498 -21.61 -31.83 -1.50
C ARG A 498 -21.29 -30.40 -1.09
N LEU A 499 -21.37 -29.45 -2.01
CA LEU A 499 -21.08 -28.04 -1.73
C LEU A 499 -22.12 -27.40 -0.80
N LEU A 500 -23.39 -27.81 -0.87
CA LEU A 500 -24.43 -27.34 0.05
C LEU A 500 -24.27 -27.93 1.46
N ALA A 501 -23.67 -29.12 1.59
CA ALA A 501 -23.36 -29.75 2.88
C ALA A 501 -22.00 -29.32 3.48
N TRP A 502 -21.13 -28.67 2.69
CA TRP A 502 -19.81 -28.22 3.13
C TRP A 502 -19.92 -27.17 4.24
N ASP A 503 -19.10 -27.32 5.28
CA ASP A 503 -19.03 -26.47 6.47
C ASP A 503 -18.36 -25.10 6.23
N ARG A 504 -17.92 -24.84 4.99
CA ARG A 504 -17.29 -23.59 4.54
C ARG A 504 -15.89 -23.37 5.11
N HIS A 505 -15.25 -24.39 5.67
CA HIS A 505 -13.85 -24.30 6.09
C HIS A 505 -12.88 -24.61 4.95
N MET A 506 -11.97 -23.67 4.67
CA MET A 506 -10.92 -23.73 3.65
C MET A 506 -9.67 -24.47 4.15
N ASP A 507 -9.86 -25.54 4.92
CA ASP A 507 -8.77 -26.32 5.49
C ASP A 507 -7.93 -26.99 4.40
N ALA A 508 -6.63 -27.12 4.63
CA ALA A 508 -5.68 -27.65 3.64
C ALA A 508 -6.04 -29.05 3.10
N GLY A 509 -6.78 -29.86 3.87
CA GLY A 509 -7.23 -31.19 3.47
C GLY A 509 -8.65 -31.25 2.90
N SER A 510 -9.37 -30.13 2.78
CA SER A 510 -10.78 -30.10 2.40
C SER A 510 -10.96 -30.22 0.87
N ALA A 511 -11.46 -31.38 0.43
CA ALA A 511 -11.80 -31.60 -0.98
C ALA A 511 -12.98 -30.74 -1.44
N ASP A 512 -13.91 -30.42 -0.54
CA ASP A 512 -15.06 -29.54 -0.85
C ASP A 512 -14.64 -28.07 -0.97
N ALA A 513 -13.69 -27.62 -0.15
CA ALA A 513 -13.08 -26.29 -0.31
C ALA A 513 -12.41 -26.13 -1.69
N ALA A 514 -11.65 -27.14 -2.12
CA ALA A 514 -11.03 -27.16 -3.45
C ALA A 514 -12.09 -27.15 -4.56
N ALA A 515 -13.17 -27.94 -4.42
CA ALA A 515 -14.26 -27.97 -5.38
C ALA A 515 -15.03 -26.64 -5.45
N PHE A 516 -15.27 -25.99 -4.30
CA PHE A 516 -15.88 -24.67 -4.23
C PHE A 516 -15.00 -23.62 -4.92
N ALA A 517 -13.69 -23.61 -4.64
CA ALA A 517 -12.75 -22.70 -5.27
C ALA A 517 -12.71 -22.87 -6.80
N ALA A 518 -12.73 -24.12 -7.29
CA ALA A 518 -12.78 -24.42 -8.70
C ALA A 518 -14.08 -23.93 -9.35
N LEU A 519 -15.23 -24.17 -8.72
CA LEU A 519 -16.53 -23.69 -9.18
C LEU A 519 -16.57 -22.16 -9.21
N ARG A 520 -16.20 -21.49 -8.11
CA ARG A 520 -16.14 -20.02 -8.03
C ARG A 520 -15.26 -19.47 -9.15
N GLY A 521 -14.07 -20.05 -9.35
CA GLY A 521 -13.16 -19.64 -10.42
C GLY A 521 -13.76 -19.82 -11.82
N ALA A 522 -14.49 -20.90 -12.06
CA ALA A 522 -15.19 -21.12 -13.32
C ALA A 522 -16.33 -20.11 -13.55
N VAL A 523 -17.12 -19.80 -12.51
CA VAL A 523 -18.18 -18.79 -12.56
C VAL A 523 -17.59 -17.41 -12.86
N VAL A 524 -16.55 -17.00 -12.13
CA VAL A 524 -15.88 -15.70 -12.33
C VAL A 524 -15.29 -15.60 -13.74
N ARG A 525 -14.58 -16.62 -14.23
CA ARG A 525 -14.03 -16.61 -15.60
C ARG A 525 -15.11 -16.53 -16.66
N ARG A 526 -16.25 -17.22 -16.47
CA ARG A 526 -17.36 -17.19 -17.42
C ARG A 526 -18.03 -15.82 -17.44
N LEU A 527 -18.23 -15.20 -16.27
CA LEU A 527 -18.74 -13.84 -16.18
C LEU A 527 -17.78 -12.85 -16.82
N ALA A 528 -16.48 -12.94 -16.53
CA ALA A 528 -15.47 -12.03 -17.08
C ALA A 528 -15.24 -12.19 -18.60
N ALA A 529 -15.64 -13.31 -19.19
CA ALA A 529 -15.55 -13.56 -20.63
C ALA A 529 -16.84 -13.22 -21.38
N GLU A 530 -17.84 -12.66 -20.70
CA GLU A 530 -19.10 -12.27 -21.32
C GLU A 530 -18.83 -11.09 -22.29
N PRO A 531 -19.18 -11.18 -23.58
CA PRO A 531 -18.82 -10.17 -24.60
C PRO A 531 -19.34 -8.74 -24.37
N ALA A 532 -20.30 -8.55 -23.49
CA ALA A 532 -20.81 -7.26 -23.05
C ALA A 532 -19.92 -6.61 -21.97
N LEU A 533 -19.03 -7.37 -21.32
CA LEU A 533 -17.90 -6.86 -20.51
C LEU A 533 -16.67 -6.67 -21.38
#